data_AF-S5SRM4-F1
#
_entry.id   AF-S5SRM4-F1
#
_cell.length_a   1.000
_cell.length_b   1.000
_cell.length_c   1.000
_cell.angle_alpha   90.00
_cell.angle_beta   90.00
_cell.angle_gamma   90.00
#
_symmetry.space_group_name_H-M   'P 1'
#
loop_
_entity.id
_entity.type
_entity.pdbx_description
1 polymer ?
#
loop_
_entity_poly.entity_id
_entity_poly.type
_entity_poly.pdbx_seq_one_letter_code
_entity_poly.pdbx_strand_id
1 'polypeptide(L)' 'MNITLHGVNSDTVDEVLGDVVETARMAGAEDINVYAEAEDLPLLAAAAANIRNLPEGFQLHELVPALA' A
#
# COMPACT_ATOMS: atom_id res chain seq x y z
N MET A 1 5.61 -2.00 9.47
CA MET A 1 5.44 -0.57 9.10
C MET A 1 3.99 -0.37 8.68
N ASN A 2 3.33 0.67 9.20
CA ASN A 2 1.93 0.95 8.88
C ASN A 2 1.87 2.28 8.13
N ILE A 3 1.24 2.30 6.96
CA ILE A 3 1.13 3.48 6.09
C ILE A 3 -0.32 3.65 5.71
N THR A 4 -0.80 4.88 5.79
CA THR A 4 -2.14 5.23 5.29
C THR A 4 -1.98 6.02 4.00
N LEU A 5 -2.65 5.58 2.94
CA LEU A 5 -2.73 6.27 1.66
C LEU A 5 -4.14 6.84 1.48
N HIS A 6 -4.22 8.02 0.90
CA HIS A 6 -5.48 8.70 0.64
C HIS A 6 -5.51 9.24 -0.78
N GLY A 7 -6.61 9.03 -1.50
CA GLY A 7 -6.87 9.65 -2.81
C GLY A 7 -5.87 9.20 -3.86
N VAL A 8 -5.56 7.90 -3.88
CA VAL A 8 -4.61 7.33 -4.83
C VAL A 8 -5.28 7.25 -6.19
N ASN A 9 -4.63 7.74 -7.24
CA ASN A 9 -5.18 7.68 -8.60
C ASN A 9 -4.30 6.83 -9.52
N SER A 10 -4.87 6.45 -10.66
CA SER A 10 -4.23 5.51 -11.59
C SER A 10 -2.91 5.99 -12.18
N ASP A 11 -2.67 7.29 -12.18
CA ASP A 11 -1.48 7.87 -12.79
C ASP A 11 -0.27 7.80 -11.85
N THR A 12 -0.50 7.69 -10.54
CA THR A 12 0.56 7.74 -9.51
C THR A 12 0.64 6.50 -8.64
N VAL A 13 -0.34 5.58 -8.70
CA VAL A 13 -0.40 4.41 -7.80
C VAL A 13 0.85 3.54 -7.83
N ASP A 14 1.44 3.30 -9.02
CA ASP A 14 2.63 2.47 -9.16
C ASP A 14 3.86 3.12 -8.53
N GLU A 15 4.02 4.45 -8.69
CA GLU A 15 5.11 5.23 -8.09
C GLU A 15 4.98 5.26 -6.58
N VAL A 16 3.79 5.62 -6.07
CA VAL A 16 3.52 5.68 -4.63
C VAL A 16 3.76 4.33 -3.97
N LEU A 17 3.30 3.24 -4.58
CA LEU A 17 3.46 1.92 -3.99
C LEU A 17 4.90 1.41 -4.10
N GLY A 18 5.61 1.74 -5.18
CA GLY A 18 7.04 1.50 -5.34
C GLY A 18 7.85 2.15 -4.21
N ASP A 19 7.61 3.43 -3.96
CA ASP A 19 8.28 4.21 -2.90
C ASP A 19 8.01 3.65 -1.50
N VAL A 20 6.77 3.23 -1.24
CA VAL A 20 6.39 2.56 0.01
C VAL A 20 7.22 1.29 0.22
N VAL A 21 7.34 0.46 -0.81
CA VAL A 21 8.09 -0.81 -0.75
C VAL A 21 9.59 -0.55 -0.61
N GLU A 22 10.15 0.42 -1.32
CA GLU A 22 11.57 0.78 -1.21
C GLU A 22 11.90 1.33 0.18
N THR A 23 11.06 2.26 0.68
CA THR A 23 11.21 2.83 2.02
C THR A 23 11.16 1.75 3.10
N ALA A 24 10.19 0.83 2.99
CA ALA A 24 10.07 -0.30 3.90
C ALA A 24 11.35 -1.15 3.92
N ARG A 25 11.88 -1.45 2.73
CA ARG A 25 13.08 -2.25 2.56
C ARG A 25 14.31 -1.57 3.15
N MET A 26 14.47 -0.27 2.91
CA MET A 26 15.56 0.53 3.49
C MET A 26 15.48 0.59 5.02
N ALA A 27 14.27 0.62 5.56
CA ALA A 27 14.02 0.58 7.01
C ALA A 27 14.18 -0.82 7.62
N GLY A 28 14.37 -1.88 6.80
CA GLY A 28 14.39 -3.26 7.27
C GLY A 28 13.04 -3.72 7.85
N ALA A 29 11.93 -3.15 7.37
CA ALA A 29 10.60 -3.54 7.82
C ALA A 29 10.23 -4.92 7.25
N GLU A 30 9.95 -5.87 8.14
CA GLU A 30 9.51 -7.22 7.78
C GLU A 30 8.04 -7.24 7.35
N ASP A 31 7.20 -6.44 8.04
CA ASP A 31 5.77 -6.29 7.74
C ASP A 31 5.45 -4.90 7.19
N ILE A 32 4.57 -4.82 6.19
CA ILE A 32 4.12 -3.57 5.58
C ILE A 32 2.61 -3.59 5.45
N ASN A 33 1.92 -2.84 6.30
CA ASN A 33 0.47 -2.70 6.26
C ASN A 33 0.12 -1.37 5.61
N VAL A 34 -0.51 -1.42 4.44
CA VAL A 34 -1.00 -0.24 3.73
C VAL A 34 -2.51 -0.15 3.91
N TYR A 35 -2.98 0.96 4.47
CA TYR A 35 -4.38 1.25 4.72
C TYR A 35 -4.88 2.27 3.69
N ALA A 36 -6.01 2.01 3.06
CA ALA A 36 -6.62 2.93 2.11
C ALA A 36 -8.15 2.82 2.12
N GLU A 37 -8.83 3.83 1.56
CA GLU A 37 -10.27 3.79 1.37
C GLU A 37 -10.68 2.63 0.46
N ALA A 38 -11.89 2.11 0.65
CA ALA A 38 -12.38 0.96 -0.11
C ALA A 38 -12.36 1.18 -1.64
N GLU A 39 -12.54 2.43 -2.08
CA GLU A 39 -12.49 2.80 -3.50
C GLU A 39 -11.07 2.73 -4.11
N ASP A 40 -10.03 2.94 -3.30
CA ASP A 40 -8.63 2.95 -3.72
C ASP A 40 -8.00 1.54 -3.69
N LEU A 41 -8.58 0.61 -2.92
CA LEU A 41 -8.03 -0.75 -2.74
C LEU A 41 -7.86 -1.55 -4.04
N PRO A 42 -8.83 -1.58 -4.98
CA PRO A 42 -8.66 -2.33 -6.24
C PRO A 42 -7.48 -1.82 -7.05
N LEU A 43 -7.27 -0.50 -7.04
CA LEU A 43 -6.18 0.14 -7.76
C LEU A 43 -4.83 -0.21 -7.11
N LEU A 44 -4.75 -0.12 -5.79
CA LEU A 44 -3.55 -0.51 -5.03
C LEU A 44 -3.23 -2.00 -5.18
N ALA A 45 -4.24 -2.87 -5.21
CA ALA A 45 -4.05 -4.30 -5.43
C ALA A 45 -3.49 -4.61 -6.83
N ALA A 46 -3.98 -3.90 -7.86
CA ALA A 46 -3.46 -4.02 -9.22
C ALA A 46 -2.01 -3.54 -9.32
N ALA A 47 -1.67 -2.40 -8.70
CA ALA A 47 -0.30 -1.91 -8.64
C ALA A 47 0.63 -2.88 -7.89
N ALA A 48 0.19 -3.41 -6.74
CA ALA A 48 0.95 -4.37 -5.95
C ALA A 48 1.30 -5.63 -6.75
N ALA A 49 0.35 -6.11 -7.57
CA ALA A 49 0.56 -7.26 -8.44
C ALA A 49 1.65 -7.04 -9.52
N ASN A 50 1.95 -5.79 -9.87
CA ASN A 50 3.02 -5.45 -10.81
C ASN A 50 4.41 -5.37 -10.16
N ILE A 51 4.50 -5.36 -8.82
CA ILE A 51 5.77 -5.27 -8.09
C ILE A 51 6.39 -6.67 -7.99
N ARG A 52 7.47 -6.91 -8.76
CA ARG A 52 8.15 -8.22 -8.83
C ARG A 52 8.67 -8.77 -7.50
N ASN A 53 9.06 -7.89 -6.59
CA ASN A 53 9.67 -8.25 -5.31
C ASN A 53 8.86 -7.66 -4.15
N LEU A 54 7.55 -7.83 -4.20
CA LEU A 54 6.68 -7.40 -3.11
C LEU A 54 7.10 -8.14 -1.82
N PRO A 55 7.29 -7.44 -0.69
CA PRO A 55 7.70 -8.06 0.57
C PRO A 55 6.66 -9.08 1.06
N GLU A 56 7.11 -10.20 1.64
CA GLU A 56 6.19 -11.27 2.11
C GLU A 56 5.19 -10.77 3.16
N GLY A 57 5.62 -9.85 4.03
CA GLY A 57 4.75 -9.22 5.04
C GLY A 57 3.89 -8.06 4.51
N PHE A 58 3.81 -7.86 3.19
CA PHE A 58 2.98 -6.80 2.62
C PHE A 58 1.49 -7.17 2.66
N GLN A 59 0.68 -6.25 3.18
CA GLN A 59 -0.77 -6.42 3.30
C GLN A 59 -1.50 -5.11 2.97
N LEU A 60 -2.60 -5.23 2.22
CA LEU A 60 -3.55 -4.14 1.99
C LEU A 60 -4.72 -4.28 2.97
N HIS A 61 -5.11 -3.16 3.58
CA HIS A 61 -6.21 -3.08 4.55
C HIS A 61 -7.15 -1.95 4.17
N GLU A 62 -8.45 -2.19 4.32
CA GLU A 62 -9.45 -1.14 4.22
C GLU A 62 -9.37 -0.22 5.44
N LEU A 63 -9.41 1.09 5.22
CA LEU A 63 -9.69 2.06 6.27
C LEU A 63 -11.15 1.90 6.69
N VAL A 64 -11.37 1.19 7.79
CA VAL A 64 -12.67 1.19 8.44
C VAL A 64 -12.82 2.52 9.19
N PRO A 65 -13.79 3.39 8.85
CA PRO A 65 -14.07 4.55 9.67
C PRO A 65 -14.37 4.05 11.09
N ALA A 66 -13.70 4.65 12.09
CA ALA A 66 -14.01 4.38 13.47
C ALA A 66 -15.52 4.64 13.66
N LEU A 67 -16.27 3.60 14.03
CA LEU A 67 -17.70 3.70 14.29
C LEU A 67 -17.95 4.91 15.21
N ALA A 68 -18.72 5.87 14.70
CA ALA A 68 -19.09 7.12 15.38
C ALA A 68 -19.90 6.88 16.66
#